data_AF-A0A913XU06-F1
#
_entry.id   AF-A0A913XU06-F1
#
_cell.length_a   1.000
_cell.length_b   1.000
_cell.length_c   1.000
_cell.angle_alpha   90.00
_cell.angle_beta   90.00
_cell.angle_gamma   90.00
#
_symmetry.space_group_name_H-M   'P 1'
#
loop_
_entity.id
_entity.type
_entity.pdbx_description
1 polymer ?
#
loop_
_entity_poly.entity_id
_entity_poly.type
_entity_poly.pdbx_seq_one_letter_code
_entity_poly.pdbx_strand_id
1 'polypeptide(L)'
;MAEEQGASEREGKLTQISLSKIKTIMRSSPDLANTSQDSVFLITRATELFVRSFTQAALKKENGAKLLSYKSVAKLVDDEDNLQFLADIIPPKVLYKDYLASLKKNNNSEAIDIDSSDSDSD
;
A
#
# COMPACT_ATOMS: atom_id res chain seq x y z
N MET A 1 42.25 30.70 1.87
CA MET A 1 40.87 30.47 1.42
C MET A 1 40.83 29.01 1.01
N ALA A 2 40.41 28.15 1.95
CA ALA A 2 40.56 26.71 1.82
C ALA A 2 39.52 26.14 0.87
N GLU A 3 39.98 25.38 -0.13
CA GLU A 3 39.19 24.40 -0.85
C GLU A 3 39.04 23.15 0.01
N GLU A 4 37.84 22.59 0.07
CA GLU A 4 37.56 21.18 0.37
C GLU A 4 36.11 20.91 -0.11
N GLN A 5 35.92 20.46 -1.34
CA GLN A 5 35.90 19.04 -1.77
C GLN A 5 34.86 18.20 -0.99
N GLY A 6 33.74 17.89 -1.65
CA GLY A 6 32.74 16.94 -1.16
C GLY A 6 31.68 16.53 -2.20
N ALA A 7 31.93 16.74 -3.50
CA ALA A 7 30.93 16.52 -4.56
C ALA A 7 31.38 15.52 -5.64
N SER A 8 32.12 14.46 -5.28
CA SER A 8 32.59 13.49 -6.27
C SER A 8 32.76 12.06 -5.73
N GLU A 9 31.70 11.47 -5.15
CA GLU A 9 31.67 10.03 -4.80
C GLU A 9 30.29 9.35 -4.99
N ARG A 10 29.46 9.83 -5.94
CA ARG A 10 28.19 9.16 -6.32
C ARG A 10 28.09 8.75 -7.79
N GLU A 11 29.21 8.60 -8.48
CA GLU A 11 29.28 7.79 -9.71
C GLU A 11 29.68 6.36 -9.31
N GLY A 12 29.02 5.28 -9.73
CA GLY A 12 27.92 5.15 -10.66
C GLY A 12 27.24 3.81 -10.43
N LYS A 13 26.07 3.84 -9.78
CA LYS A 13 25.05 2.83 -10.03
C LYS A 13 23.87 3.56 -10.66
N LEU A 14 23.65 3.28 -11.94
CA LEU A 14 22.50 3.77 -12.69
C LEU A 14 21.16 3.28 -12.11
N THR A 15 21.15 2.41 -11.10
CA THR A 15 19.96 1.99 -10.36
C THR A 15 20.37 1.75 -8.89
N GLN A 16 19.53 2.18 -7.95
CA GLN A 16 19.64 1.87 -6.53
C GLN A 16 19.10 0.47 -6.22
N ILE A 17 18.04 0.06 -6.92
CA ILE A 17 17.48 -1.28 -6.82
C ILE A 17 18.23 -2.21 -7.78
N SER A 18 18.53 -3.44 -7.33
CA SER A 18 19.28 -4.40 -8.15
C SER A 18 18.45 -4.92 -9.32
N LEU A 19 18.99 -4.83 -10.54
CA LEU A 19 18.38 -5.36 -11.76
C LEU A 19 18.06 -6.86 -11.65
N SER A 20 18.90 -7.65 -10.97
CA SER A 20 18.66 -9.10 -10.85
C SER A 20 17.41 -9.40 -10.02
N LYS A 21 17.17 -8.64 -8.95
CA LYS A 21 15.96 -8.79 -8.11
C LYS A 21 14.70 -8.44 -8.91
N ILE A 22 14.72 -7.32 -9.64
CA ILE A 22 13.60 -6.93 -10.51
C ILE A 22 13.36 -8.00 -11.57
N LYS A 23 14.41 -8.50 -12.21
CA LYS A 23 14.29 -9.56 -13.22
C LYS A 23 13.70 -10.86 -12.67
N THR A 24 14.05 -11.23 -11.44
CA THR A 24 13.47 -12.41 -10.77
C THR A 24 11.99 -12.20 -10.47
N ILE A 25 11.59 -11.03 -9.95
CA ILE A 25 10.19 -10.68 -9.70
C ILE A 25 9.39 -10.67 -11.00
N MET A 26 9.92 -10.08 -12.07
CA MET A 26 9.25 -10.08 -13.38
C MET A 26 8.99 -11.50 -13.90
N ARG A 27 9.93 -12.42 -13.69
CA ARG A 27 9.82 -13.83 -14.12
C ARG A 27 8.95 -14.70 -13.20
N SER A 28 8.54 -14.21 -12.04
CA SER A 28 7.56 -14.96 -11.23
C SER A 28 6.18 -14.95 -11.86
N SER A 29 5.95 -14.09 -12.87
CA SER A 29 4.73 -14.09 -13.67
C SER A 29 4.88 -15.07 -14.85
N PRO A 30 3.95 -16.05 -15.01
CA PRO A 30 4.07 -17.13 -15.99
C PRO A 30 4.08 -16.64 -17.44
N ASP A 31 3.54 -15.45 -17.72
CA ASP A 31 3.42 -14.89 -19.08
C ASP A 31 4.65 -14.10 -19.54
N LEU A 32 5.65 -13.91 -18.68
CA LEU A 32 6.80 -13.02 -18.92
C LEU A 32 8.10 -13.80 -19.22
N ALA A 33 8.06 -14.74 -20.17
CA ALA A 33 9.19 -15.62 -20.47
C ALA A 33 10.43 -14.86 -21.00
N ASN A 34 10.24 -13.84 -21.86
CA ASN A 34 11.33 -13.15 -22.56
C ASN A 34 11.24 -11.63 -22.41
N THR A 35 12.02 -11.07 -21.47
CA THR A 35 12.13 -9.62 -21.25
C THR A 35 13.50 -9.10 -21.70
N SER A 36 13.52 -8.01 -22.48
CA SER A 36 14.77 -7.35 -22.90
C SER A 36 15.51 -6.71 -21.71
N GLN A 37 16.83 -6.55 -21.83
CA GLN A 37 17.63 -5.93 -20.76
C GLN A 37 17.23 -4.46 -20.52
N ASP A 38 16.86 -3.74 -21.57
CA ASP A 38 16.42 -2.34 -21.49
C ASP A 38 15.07 -2.22 -20.77
N SER A 39 14.14 -3.16 -21.01
CA SER A 39 12.87 -3.23 -20.28
C SER A 39 13.09 -3.45 -18.78
N VAL A 40 14.00 -4.35 -18.41
CA VAL A 40 14.37 -4.58 -16.99
C VAL A 40 14.96 -3.32 -16.37
N PHE A 41 15.81 -2.60 -17.10
CA PHE A 41 16.39 -1.34 -16.64
C PHE A 41 15.31 -0.26 -16.41
N LEU A 42 14.41 -0.09 -17.38
CA LEU A 42 13.33 0.89 -17.31
C LEU A 42 12.38 0.60 -16.15
N ILE A 43 11.99 -0.66 -15.96
CA ILE A 43 11.10 -1.08 -14.85
C ILE A 43 11.80 -0.86 -13.51
N THR A 44 13.11 -1.13 -13.41
CA THR A 44 13.87 -0.83 -12.20
C THR A 44 13.81 0.66 -11.86
N ARG A 45 14.01 1.54 -12.85
CA ARG A 45 13.89 2.99 -12.67
C ARG A 45 12.47 3.43 -12.30
N ALA A 46 11.46 2.87 -12.95
CA ALA A 46 10.06 3.13 -12.64
C ALA A 46 9.73 2.72 -11.20
N THR A 47 10.27 1.58 -10.73
CA THR A 47 10.06 1.09 -9.35
C THR A 47 10.69 2.03 -8.31
N GLU A 48 11.89 2.56 -8.59
CA GLU A 48 12.53 3.55 -7.72
C GLU A 48 11.70 4.84 -7.61
N LEU A 49 11.20 5.32 -8.74
CA LEU A 49 10.35 6.52 -8.78
C LEU A 49 9.01 6.27 -8.10
N PHE A 50 8.41 5.09 -8.30
CA PHE A 50 7.18 4.67 -7.65
C PHE A 50 7.33 4.71 -6.13
N VAL A 51 8.34 4.06 -5.55
CA VAL A 51 8.56 4.05 -4.09
C VAL A 51 8.75 5.47 -3.55
N ARG A 52 9.50 6.33 -4.25
CA ARG A 52 9.69 7.72 -3.84
C ARG A 52 8.38 8.52 -3.89
N SER A 53 7.64 8.41 -4.98
CA SER A 53 6.37 9.12 -5.16
C SER A 53 5.32 8.65 -4.15
N PHE A 54 5.20 7.34 -3.98
CA PHE A 54 4.29 6.69 -3.04
C PHE A 54 4.55 7.13 -1.59
N THR A 55 5.81 7.10 -1.14
CA THR A 55 6.18 7.53 0.22
C THR A 55 5.93 9.03 0.44
N GLN A 56 6.22 9.88 -0.55
CA GLN A 56 5.93 11.31 -0.48
C GLN A 56 4.43 11.62 -0.45
N ALA A 57 3.64 10.92 -1.27
CA ALA A 57 2.19 11.07 -1.29
C ALA A 57 1.57 10.65 0.05
N ALA A 58 2.04 9.54 0.62
CA ALA A 58 1.54 9.07 1.91
C ALA A 58 1.91 10.03 3.05
N LEU A 59 3.12 10.60 3.03
CA LEU A 59 3.54 11.60 4.02
C LEU A 59 2.73 12.89 3.94
N LYS A 60 2.34 13.34 2.74
CA LYS A 60 1.48 14.51 2.56
C LYS A 60 0.11 14.35 3.22
N LYS A 61 -0.39 13.11 3.36
CA LYS A 61 -1.65 12.82 4.07
C LYS A 61 -1.53 12.96 5.60
N GLU A 62 -0.32 13.10 6.16
CA GLU A 62 -0.09 13.22 7.62
C GLU A 62 -0.11 14.64 8.18
N ASN A 63 -0.64 15.65 7.46
CA ASN A 63 -0.81 17.01 7.97
C ASN A 63 0.43 17.60 8.67
N GLY A 64 1.63 17.38 8.11
CA GLY A 64 2.89 17.94 8.64
C GLY A 64 3.66 17.03 9.60
N ALA A 65 3.29 15.77 9.76
CA ALA A 65 4.13 14.81 10.46
C ALA A 65 5.47 14.58 9.75
N LYS A 66 6.51 14.30 10.54
CA LYS A 66 7.86 13.96 10.06
C LYS A 66 8.08 12.46 9.86
N LEU A 67 7.12 11.65 10.30
CA LEU A 67 7.20 10.19 10.27
C LEU A 67 6.01 9.65 9.48
N LEU A 68 6.19 8.49 8.83
CA LEU A 68 5.14 7.84 8.06
C LEU A 68 4.48 6.74 8.90
N SER A 69 3.16 6.81 9.08
CA SER A 69 2.39 5.77 9.75
C SER A 69 1.73 4.81 8.75
N TYR A 70 1.45 3.59 9.19
CA TYR A 70 0.71 2.63 8.36
C TYR A 70 -0.68 3.14 7.97
N LYS A 71 -1.34 3.90 8.87
CA LYS A 71 -2.70 4.41 8.65
C LYS A 71 -2.75 5.38 7.46
N SER A 72 -1.74 6.22 7.28
CA SER A 72 -1.68 7.15 6.14
C SER A 72 -1.39 6.43 4.83
N VAL A 73 -0.55 5.39 4.86
CA VAL A 73 -0.30 4.54 3.68
C VAL A 73 -1.54 3.77 3.27
N ALA A 74 -2.22 3.09 4.21
CA ALA A 74 -3.44 2.35 3.91
C ALA A 74 -4.55 3.27 3.40
N LYS A 75 -4.69 4.48 3.99
CA LYS A 75 -5.63 5.48 3.50
C LYS A 75 -5.30 5.97 2.08
N LEU A 76 -4.02 6.18 1.77
CA LEU A 76 -3.63 6.57 0.42
C LEU A 76 -3.99 5.49 -0.61
N VAL A 77 -3.79 4.22 -0.26
CA VAL A 77 -4.15 3.09 -1.12
C VAL A 77 -5.65 3.00 -1.34
N ASP A 78 -6.45 3.26 -0.31
CA ASP A 78 -7.92 3.27 -0.36
C ASP A 78 -8.49 4.49 -1.12
N ASP A 79 -7.83 5.64 -1.02
CA ASP A 79 -8.27 6.90 -1.63
C ASP A 79 -7.96 6.99 -3.15
N GLU A 80 -6.91 6.31 -3.65
CA GLU A 80 -6.37 6.51 -5.00
C GLU A 80 -6.55 5.27 -5.90
N ASP A 81 -7.37 5.38 -6.95
CA ASP A 81 -7.69 4.27 -7.86
C ASP A 81 -6.45 3.58 -8.47
N ASN A 82 -5.40 4.36 -8.78
CA ASN A 82 -4.17 3.84 -9.37
C ASN A 82 -3.29 3.04 -8.38
N LEU A 83 -3.64 3.03 -7.09
CA LEU A 83 -3.01 2.24 -6.05
C LEU A 83 -3.85 1.04 -5.61
N GLN A 84 -5.03 0.83 -6.19
CA GLN A 84 -5.95 -0.23 -5.79
C GLN A 84 -5.38 -1.65 -5.92
N PHE A 85 -4.36 -1.83 -6.78
CA PHE A 85 -3.60 -3.08 -6.86
C PHE A 85 -2.86 -3.46 -5.55
N LEU A 86 -2.75 -2.52 -4.60
CA LEU A 86 -2.15 -2.72 -3.28
C LEU A 86 -3.20 -2.97 -2.18
N ALA A 87 -4.50 -2.86 -2.44
CA ALA A 87 -5.53 -2.92 -1.41
C ALA A 87 -5.48 -4.22 -0.58
N ASP A 88 -5.26 -5.35 -1.25
CA ASP A 88 -5.16 -6.67 -0.60
C ASP A 88 -3.86 -6.83 0.21
N ILE A 89 -2.81 -6.08 -0.16
CA ILE A 89 -1.49 -6.13 0.49
C ILE A 89 -1.41 -5.15 1.67
N ILE A 90 -2.10 -4.02 1.57
CA ILE A 90 -2.08 -2.91 2.55
C ILE A 90 -3.53 -2.55 2.96
N PRO A 91 -4.26 -3.46 3.63
CA PRO A 91 -5.65 -3.20 3.99
C PRO A 91 -5.76 -2.19 5.15
N PRO A 92 -6.83 -1.37 5.18
CA PRO A 92 -7.13 -0.52 6.33
C PRO A 92 -7.40 -1.37 7.58
N LYS A 93 -6.76 -1.02 8.70
CA LYS A 93 -6.93 -1.73 9.97
C LYS A 93 -8.21 -1.29 10.66
N VAL A 94 -9.05 -2.26 11.04
CA VAL A 94 -10.25 -2.06 11.85
C VAL A 94 -10.14 -2.90 13.11
N LEU A 95 -10.53 -2.37 14.27
CA LEU A 95 -10.57 -3.17 15.50
C LEU A 95 -11.75 -4.12 15.46
N TYR A 96 -11.54 -5.36 15.93
CA TYR A 96 -12.59 -6.39 15.96
C TYR A 96 -13.87 -5.93 16.69
N LYS A 97 -13.72 -5.22 17.82
CA LYS A 97 -14.86 -4.65 18.56
C LYS A 97 -15.67 -3.64 17.73
N ASP A 98 -15.00 -2.83 16.90
CA ASP A 98 -15.64 -1.80 16.09
C ASP A 98 -16.32 -2.45 14.88
N TYR A 99 -15.70 -3.49 14.33
CA TYR A 99 -16.29 -4.33 13.28
C TYR A 99 -17.57 -5.05 13.78
N LEU A 100 -17.53 -5.67 14.97
CA LEU A 100 -18.71 -6.29 15.57
C LEU A 100 -19.83 -5.27 15.83
N ALA A 101 -19.48 -4.07 16.29
CA ALA A 101 -20.47 -3.01 16.48
C ALA A 101 -21.10 -2.56 15.16
N SER A 102 -20.31 -2.46 14.08
CA SER A 102 -20.82 -2.10 12.75
C SER A 102 -21.66 -3.21 12.12
N LEU A 103 -21.34 -4.49 12.35
CA LEU A 103 -22.21 -5.62 11.98
C LEU A 103 -23.55 -5.58 12.71
N LYS A 104 -23.55 -5.37 14.03
CA LYS A 104 -24.79 -5.24 14.82
C LYS A 104 -25.64 -4.04 14.37
N LYS A 105 -24.99 -2.93 14.02
CA LYS A 105 -25.66 -1.74 13.50
C LYS A 105 -26.29 -1.99 12.13
N ASN A 106 -25.59 -2.69 11.24
CA ASN A 106 -26.12 -3.04 9.92
C ASN A 106 -27.26 -4.06 10.02
N ASN A 107 -27.15 -5.08 10.88
CA ASN A 107 -28.20 -6.08 11.12
C ASN A 107 -29.47 -5.50 11.78
N ASN A 108 -29.38 -4.40 12.52
CA ASN A 108 -30.56 -3.71 13.08
C ASN A 108 -31.36 -2.93 12.02
N SER A 109 -30.95 -2.99 10.74
CA SER A 109 -31.69 -2.47 9.58
C SER A 109 -32.56 -3.55 8.92
N GLU A 110 -32.40 -4.83 9.31
CA GLU A 110 -33.11 -6.01 8.76
C GLU A 110 -33.78 -6.85 9.87
N ALA A 111 -34.22 -6.24 10.97
CA ALA A 111 -35.07 -6.95 11.92
C ALA A 111 -36.48 -7.08 11.35
N ILE A 112 -36.75 -8.21 10.70
CA ILE A 112 -38.11 -8.77 10.56
C ILE A 112 -38.59 -9.06 11.99
N ASP A 113 -39.73 -8.48 12.38
CA ASP A 113 -40.42 -8.75 13.63
C ASP A 113 -40.74 -10.24 13.72
N ILE A 114 -39.92 -11.00 14.45
CA ILE A 114 -40.33 -12.30 14.97
C ILE A 114 -40.96 -12.01 16.33
N ASP A 115 -42.28 -11.90 16.31
CA ASP A 115 -43.14 -11.87 17.47
C ASP A 115 -42.82 -13.07 18.36
N SER A 116 -42.05 -12.83 19.44
CA SER A 116 -41.86 -13.81 20.49
C SER A 116 -43.13 -13.83 21.31
N SER A 117 -44.08 -14.66 20.89
CA SER A 117 -45.29 -14.97 21.63
C SER A 117 -44.90 -15.57 22.98
N ASP A 118 -45.02 -14.77 24.05
CA ASP A 118 -45.01 -15.24 25.43
C ASP A 118 -46.09 -16.30 25.60
N SER A 119 -45.71 -17.46 26.13
CA SER A 119 -46.64 -18.47 26.62
C SER A 119 -46.15 -18.91 27.99
N ASP A 120 -46.50 -18.10 28.99
CA ASP A 120 -46.60 -18.55 30.38
C ASP A 120 -47.71 -19.60 30.47
N SER A 121 -47.40 -20.77 31.01
CA SER A 121 -48.40 -21.74 31.47
C SER A 121 -47.84 -22.56 32.63
N ASP A 122 -48.33 -22.18 33.82
CA ASP A 122 -48.51 -22.88 35.11
C ASP A 122 -47.45 -23.86 35.65
#